data_AF-A0A7L3AD26-F1
#
_entry.id   AF-A0A7L3AD26-F1
#
_cell.length_a   1.000
_cell.length_b   1.000
_cell.length_c   1.000
_cell.angle_alpha   90.00
_cell.angle_beta   90.00
_cell.angle_gamma   90.00
#
_symmetry.space_group_name_H-M   'P 1'
#
loop_
_entity.id
_entity.type
_entity.pdbx_description
1 polymer ?
#
loop_
_entity_poly.entity_id
_entity_poly.type
_entity_poly.pdbx_seq_one_letter_code
_entity_poly.pdbx_strand_id
1 'polypeptide(L)'
;LQHHSTVHHSTFLSPQAQRPWRRTALKPPAPGAAGALLALALLALIHLPPAPHHSLLPASSPPREVAVPLSGGQASRRRLPVLPTHLQQEQAPGRSRRRRGLERDAPPWLSADDLQKMWLLSSGQVVSKTRVPAHGQILRVRLRAEGDAEGDVLAASPEGDCQDGRCGLIKRPGDLYEVLAFHLDRVLGLNRSLPAVARRFASRLLPYSYTDGAPRPIIWWDPDLQHLEDANNDQNSCALGWLQYQEMLQPHGPMLAARDAPCSSIPPSEWSRLALFDFLLQVLDRLDRYCCGFQPDPSEPCVEEMLHEKCRNPAELVLVHILVRRSAPSRLVFIDNAGRPQHPEEKLNFRLLQGIDSFPAAAVATLRSGRLQSLLLRSLRLDRQLWESQGGAAGLRALLRTIDRRAQILLQHIRQHNLTVFEDSP
;
A
#
# COMPACT_ATOMS: atom_id res chain seq x y z
N LEU A 1 -7.24 -67.72 42.67
CA LEU A 1 -8.59 -67.90 42.12
C LEU A 1 -9.28 -66.53 42.09
N GLN A 2 -9.67 -66.09 40.89
CA GLN A 2 -10.56 -64.95 40.58
C GLN A 2 -10.23 -63.56 41.15
N HIS A 3 -9.73 -62.68 40.27
CA HIS A 3 -9.89 -61.23 40.39
C HIS A 3 -10.95 -60.78 39.37
N HIS A 4 -11.95 -60.04 39.87
CA HIS A 4 -13.03 -59.45 39.10
C HIS A 4 -12.60 -58.13 38.45
N SER A 5 -13.09 -57.94 37.23
CA SER A 5 -12.97 -56.76 36.37
C SER A 5 -13.68 -55.52 36.90
N THR A 6 -13.14 -54.34 36.59
CA THR A 6 -13.97 -53.21 36.17
C THR A 6 -13.21 -52.36 35.15
N VAL A 7 -13.91 -52.05 34.07
CA VAL A 7 -13.43 -51.47 32.81
C VAL A 7 -13.44 -49.94 32.92
N HIS A 8 -12.31 -49.28 32.63
CA HIS A 8 -12.26 -47.86 32.32
C HIS A 8 -12.02 -47.65 30.82
N HIS A 9 -13.00 -47.06 30.15
CA HIS A 9 -12.89 -46.58 28.78
C HIS A 9 -11.84 -45.46 28.70
N SER A 10 -10.77 -45.70 27.94
CA SER A 10 -9.85 -44.67 27.44
C SER A 10 -10.18 -44.41 25.98
N THR A 11 -10.77 -43.25 25.69
CA THR A 11 -10.98 -42.77 24.32
C THR A 11 -9.69 -42.09 23.85
N PHE A 12 -8.96 -42.79 22.99
CA PHE A 12 -7.88 -42.26 22.17
C PHE A 12 -8.44 -41.22 21.19
N LEU A 13 -7.97 -39.97 21.29
CA LEU A 13 -8.10 -38.99 20.20
C LEU A 13 -6.94 -39.22 19.22
N SER A 14 -7.29 -39.66 18.02
CA SER A 14 -6.38 -39.82 16.89
C SER A 14 -5.84 -38.48 16.38
N PRO A 15 -4.57 -38.42 15.94
CA PRO A 15 -3.98 -37.23 15.35
C PRO A 15 -4.39 -37.12 13.86
N GLN A 16 -5.20 -36.12 13.51
CA GLN A 16 -5.42 -35.79 12.10
C GLN A 16 -4.26 -34.96 11.54
N ALA A 17 -3.37 -35.67 10.87
CA ALA A 17 -2.77 -35.36 9.57
C ALA A 17 -2.44 -33.90 9.25
N GLN A 18 -1.21 -33.52 9.58
CA GLN A 18 -0.43 -32.54 8.83
C GLN A 18 -0.29 -32.99 7.36
N ARG A 19 -0.63 -32.15 6.39
CA ARG A 19 -0.19 -32.31 4.99
C ARG A 19 0.34 -30.98 4.43
N PRO A 20 1.59 -30.94 3.95
CA PRO A 20 2.13 -29.78 3.24
C PRO A 20 1.62 -29.75 1.80
N TRP A 21 1.15 -28.57 1.36
CA TRP A 21 0.71 -28.31 0.00
C TRP A 21 1.87 -28.54 -1.00
N ARG A 22 1.76 -29.61 -1.79
CA ARG A 22 2.66 -29.88 -2.92
C ARG A 22 2.26 -29.00 -4.11
N ARG A 23 3.26 -28.36 -4.71
CA ARG A 23 3.17 -27.68 -6.00
C ARG A 23 2.64 -28.63 -7.07
N THR A 24 1.57 -28.24 -7.75
CA THR A 24 1.15 -28.85 -9.01
C THR A 24 2.16 -28.45 -10.09
N ALA A 25 2.94 -29.44 -10.54
CA ALA A 25 3.74 -29.32 -11.74
C ALA A 25 2.79 -29.36 -12.94
N LEU A 26 2.66 -28.23 -13.64
CA LEU A 26 2.05 -28.18 -14.98
C LEU A 26 2.90 -29.04 -15.92
N LYS A 27 2.28 -30.05 -16.54
CA LYS A 27 2.89 -30.79 -17.66
C LYS A 27 3.09 -29.84 -18.84
N PRO A 28 4.20 -29.91 -19.59
CA PRO A 28 4.38 -29.12 -20.79
C PRO A 28 3.36 -29.54 -21.87
N PRO A 29 2.88 -28.60 -22.71
CA PRO A 29 1.97 -28.94 -23.81
C PRO A 29 2.67 -29.83 -24.84
N ALA A 30 1.89 -30.71 -25.46
CA ALA A 30 2.37 -31.61 -26.51
C ALA A 30 3.02 -30.82 -27.67
N PRO A 31 4.12 -31.33 -28.27
CA PRO A 31 4.94 -30.61 -29.24
C PRO A 31 4.22 -30.21 -30.55
N GLY A 32 2.98 -30.68 -30.77
CA GLY A 32 2.17 -30.29 -31.94
C GLY A 32 1.52 -28.91 -31.85
N ALA A 33 1.26 -28.38 -30.64
CA ALA A 33 0.53 -27.12 -30.48
C ALA A 33 1.41 -25.87 -30.71
N ALA A 34 2.72 -25.97 -30.45
CA ALA A 34 3.67 -24.87 -30.68
C ALA A 34 3.96 -24.64 -32.17
N GLY A 35 3.95 -25.71 -32.99
CA GLY A 35 4.20 -25.61 -34.43
C GLY A 35 3.09 -24.87 -35.19
N ALA A 36 1.83 -25.07 -34.80
CA ALA A 36 0.68 -24.39 -35.42
C ALA A 36 0.65 -22.89 -35.13
N LEU A 37 1.01 -22.49 -33.90
CA LEU A 37 1.09 -21.07 -33.51
C LEU A 37 2.25 -20.34 -34.19
N LEU A 38 3.39 -21.01 -34.39
CA LEU A 38 4.53 -20.42 -35.11
C LEU A 38 4.24 -20.22 -36.61
N ALA A 39 3.53 -21.16 -37.24
CA ALA A 39 3.13 -21.06 -38.64
C ALA A 39 2.12 -19.92 -38.88
N LEU A 40 1.17 -19.73 -37.97
CA LEU A 40 0.20 -18.62 -38.04
C LEU A 40 0.86 -17.26 -37.81
N ALA A 41 1.85 -17.18 -36.90
CA ALA A 41 2.61 -15.95 -36.68
C ALA A 41 3.50 -15.57 -37.88
N LEU A 42 4.09 -16.56 -38.56
CA LEU A 42 4.89 -16.35 -39.77
C LEU A 42 4.02 -15.92 -40.97
N LEU A 43 2.82 -16.47 -41.13
CA LEU A 43 1.86 -16.03 -42.15
C LEU A 43 1.39 -14.58 -41.93
N ALA A 44 1.24 -14.14 -40.68
CA ALA A 44 0.86 -12.77 -40.37
C ALA A 44 1.97 -11.74 -40.70
N LEU A 45 3.25 -12.14 -40.67
CA LEU A 45 4.37 -11.26 -41.01
C LEU A 45 4.52 -11.03 -42.52
N ILE A 46 4.02 -11.94 -43.37
CA ILE A 46 4.11 -11.84 -44.84
C ILE A 46 3.05 -10.87 -45.40
N HIS A 47 2.00 -10.58 -44.63
CA HIS A 47 0.87 -9.72 -45.06
C HIS A 47 0.84 -8.33 -44.42
N LEU A 48 1.92 -7.88 -43.79
CA LEU A 48 2.02 -6.51 -43.29
C LEU A 48 2.34 -5.52 -44.43
N PRO A 49 1.57 -4.43 -44.60
CA PRO A 49 1.90 -3.38 -45.55
C PRO A 49 3.15 -2.61 -45.10
N PRO A 50 3.97 -2.09 -46.03
CA PRO A 50 5.19 -1.35 -45.67
C PRO A 50 4.84 -0.04 -44.96
N ALA A 51 5.58 0.28 -43.89
CA ALA A 51 5.45 1.51 -43.14
C ALA A 51 5.93 2.73 -43.95
N PRO A 52 5.28 3.91 -43.82
CA PRO A 52 5.68 5.10 -44.55
C PRO A 52 7.00 5.69 -44.04
N HIS A 53 7.88 6.04 -44.98
CA HIS A 53 9.18 6.66 -44.74
C HIS A 53 9.02 8.09 -44.18
N HIS A 54 9.52 8.32 -42.96
CA HIS A 54 9.79 9.66 -42.45
C HIS A 54 11.19 10.11 -42.87
N SER A 55 11.23 11.14 -43.72
CA SER A 55 12.45 11.81 -44.17
C SER A 55 13.14 12.55 -43.03
N LEU A 56 14.42 12.25 -42.85
CA LEU A 56 15.35 12.95 -41.97
C LEU A 56 15.71 14.32 -42.57
N LEU A 57 15.44 15.40 -41.84
CA LEU A 57 15.99 16.73 -42.11
C LEU A 57 17.43 16.81 -41.57
N PRO A 58 18.37 17.45 -42.30
CA PRO A 58 19.75 17.57 -41.86
C PRO A 58 19.95 18.69 -40.83
N ALA A 59 20.87 18.42 -39.91
CA ALA A 59 21.35 19.32 -38.87
C ALA A 59 22.13 20.52 -39.46
N SER A 60 21.87 21.71 -38.93
CA SER A 60 22.62 22.94 -39.18
C SER A 60 23.78 23.11 -38.19
N SER A 61 24.98 23.29 -38.74
CA SER A 61 26.23 23.62 -38.05
C SER A 61 26.28 25.11 -37.60
N PRO A 62 27.16 25.50 -36.66
CA PRO A 62 27.13 26.79 -35.97
C PRO A 62 27.96 27.86 -36.68
N PRO A 63 27.77 29.17 -36.40
CA PRO A 63 28.72 30.19 -36.81
C PRO A 63 29.77 30.47 -35.72
N ARG A 64 31.00 30.71 -36.21
CA ARG A 64 32.21 31.01 -35.46
C ARG A 64 32.59 32.48 -35.68
N GLU A 65 33.06 33.10 -34.59
CA GLU A 65 34.03 34.22 -34.48
C GLU A 65 33.77 35.58 -35.17
N VAL A 66 33.69 36.63 -34.34
CA VAL A 66 34.42 37.90 -34.54
C VAL A 66 34.98 38.36 -33.19
N ALA A 67 36.23 38.81 -33.17
CA ALA A 67 36.98 39.17 -31.97
C ALA A 67 37.59 40.58 -32.05
N VAL A 68 37.85 41.14 -30.84
CA VAL A 68 38.89 42.16 -30.46
C VAL A 68 38.53 43.65 -30.68
N PRO A 69 39.02 44.67 -29.90
CA PRO A 69 40.02 44.68 -28.80
C PRO A 69 39.75 45.48 -27.48
N LEU A 70 40.57 45.12 -26.47
CA LEU A 70 41.42 45.90 -25.51
C LEU A 70 40.89 47.02 -24.58
N SER A 71 41.09 46.78 -23.27
CA SER A 71 41.83 47.63 -22.28
C SER A 71 41.86 46.85 -20.95
N GLY A 72 42.93 46.66 -20.18
CA GLY A 72 44.17 47.41 -19.99
C GLY A 72 44.16 48.07 -18.60
N GLY A 73 44.68 47.42 -17.55
CA GLY A 73 44.73 47.98 -16.20
C GLY A 73 45.38 47.10 -15.11
N GLN A 74 46.61 47.46 -14.73
CA GLN A 74 47.53 46.94 -13.69
C GLN A 74 46.91 46.69 -12.31
N ALA A 75 47.16 45.56 -11.63
CA ALA A 75 48.30 45.19 -10.76
C ALA A 75 48.26 45.75 -9.32
N SER A 76 48.17 44.87 -8.31
CA SER A 76 49.10 44.88 -7.17
C SER A 76 49.04 43.60 -6.34
N ARG A 77 50.19 42.93 -6.23
CA ARG A 77 50.47 41.85 -5.28
C ARG A 77 50.89 42.48 -3.94
N ARG A 78 50.32 42.02 -2.82
CA ARG A 78 50.99 42.06 -1.50
C ARG A 78 50.82 40.70 -0.82
N ARG A 79 51.93 40.20 -0.27
CA ARG A 79 52.07 38.89 0.40
C ARG A 79 51.51 38.93 1.83
N LEU A 80 50.79 37.85 2.17
CA LEU A 80 50.65 37.04 3.41
C LEU A 80 51.03 37.63 4.79
N PRO A 81 50.30 37.23 5.84
CA PRO A 81 50.78 36.09 6.65
C PRO A 81 49.70 35.03 7.03
N VAL A 82 50.21 33.91 7.54
CA VAL A 82 49.57 32.62 7.84
C VAL A 82 48.85 32.60 9.20
N LEU A 83 47.61 32.04 9.19
CA LEU A 83 46.77 31.30 10.18
C LEU A 83 46.87 31.55 11.72
N PRO A 84 45.78 31.33 12.52
CA PRO A 84 45.18 30.00 12.73
C PRO A 84 43.63 29.91 12.66
N THR A 85 43.18 28.82 12.03
CA THR A 85 41.99 27.99 12.25
C THR A 85 40.88 28.46 13.19
N HIS A 86 39.70 28.69 12.63
CA HIS A 86 38.43 28.33 13.27
C HIS A 86 37.59 27.55 12.25
N LEU A 87 37.49 26.23 12.44
CA LEU A 87 36.61 25.35 11.65
C LEU A 87 35.16 25.70 12.01
N GLN A 88 34.60 26.67 11.29
CA GLN A 88 33.15 26.81 11.21
C GLN A 88 32.67 25.76 10.21
N GLN A 89 31.97 24.76 10.75
CA GLN A 89 31.28 23.74 10.00
C GLN A 89 30.22 24.43 9.12
N GLU A 90 30.58 24.73 7.87
CA GLU A 90 29.64 25.17 6.84
C GLU A 90 28.67 24.00 6.56
N GLN A 91 27.58 23.96 7.33
CA GLN A 91 26.39 23.25 6.91
C GLN A 91 25.90 23.89 5.61
N ALA A 92 26.00 23.13 4.51
CA ALA A 92 25.57 23.57 3.19
C ALA A 92 24.16 24.21 3.24
N PRO A 93 24.02 25.53 2.97
CA PRO A 93 22.80 26.31 3.25
C PRO A 93 21.60 25.95 2.36
N GLY A 94 21.78 25.08 1.36
CA GLY A 94 20.71 24.63 0.46
C GLY A 94 19.80 23.52 1.01
N ARG A 95 20.25 22.73 2.00
CA ARG A 95 19.62 21.44 2.36
C ARG A 95 18.52 21.58 3.42
N SER A 96 18.75 22.40 4.44
CA SER A 96 17.73 22.77 5.44
C SER A 96 16.61 23.62 4.82
N ARG A 97 16.93 24.40 3.78
CA ARG A 97 15.95 25.19 3.01
C ARG A 97 14.99 24.33 2.19
N ARG A 98 15.44 23.23 1.58
CA ARG A 98 14.56 22.30 0.84
C ARG A 98 13.62 21.52 1.75
N ARG A 99 14.10 21.06 2.92
CA ARG A 99 13.26 20.38 3.93
C ARG A 99 12.21 21.32 4.52
N ARG A 100 12.61 22.54 4.93
CA ARG A 100 11.68 23.59 5.39
C ARG A 100 10.73 24.10 4.30
N GLY A 101 11.16 24.09 3.03
CA GLY A 101 10.31 24.47 1.90
C GLY A 101 9.20 23.46 1.64
N LEU A 102 9.52 22.16 1.72
CA LEU A 102 8.52 21.09 1.55
C LEU A 102 7.49 21.08 2.69
N GLU A 103 7.90 21.36 3.93
CA GLU A 103 6.99 21.50 5.09
C GLU A 103 6.07 22.72 4.98
N ARG A 104 6.55 23.85 4.43
CA ARG A 104 5.73 25.07 4.27
C ARG A 104 4.68 24.95 3.15
N ASP A 105 4.95 24.16 2.12
CA ASP A 105 4.04 23.96 0.99
C ASP A 105 3.23 22.65 1.09
N ALA A 106 3.42 21.88 2.17
CA ALA A 106 2.72 20.63 2.39
C ALA A 106 1.20 20.86 2.57
N PRO A 107 0.36 19.98 1.99
CA PRO A 107 -1.06 20.00 2.28
C PRO A 107 -1.33 19.80 3.78
N PRO A 108 -2.34 20.49 4.35
CA PRO A 108 -2.58 20.50 5.80
C PRO A 108 -3.05 19.15 6.38
N TRP A 109 -3.43 18.20 5.53
CA TRP A 109 -3.85 16.86 5.93
C TRP A 109 -2.68 15.86 6.05
N LEU A 110 -1.45 16.27 5.72
CA LEU A 110 -0.26 15.45 5.96
C LEU A 110 0.43 15.96 7.22
N SER A 111 0.60 15.08 8.20
CA SER A 111 1.31 15.41 9.44
C SER A 111 2.82 15.56 9.22
N ALA A 112 3.52 16.19 10.16
CA ALA A 112 4.98 16.25 10.12
C ALA A 112 5.63 14.85 10.13
N ASP A 113 5.03 13.92 10.89
CA ASP A 113 5.45 12.52 10.95
C ASP A 113 5.24 11.80 9.59
N ASP A 114 4.11 12.04 8.90
CA ASP A 114 3.90 11.53 7.54
C ASP A 114 5.00 12.01 6.59
N LEU A 115 5.28 13.31 6.58
CA LEU A 115 6.29 13.90 5.69
C LEU A 115 7.69 13.35 5.98
N GLN A 116 8.04 13.17 7.27
CA GLN A 116 9.31 12.58 7.67
C GLN A 116 9.43 11.12 7.19
N LYS A 117 8.39 10.32 7.38
CA LYS A 117 8.36 8.91 6.95
C LYS A 117 8.41 8.79 5.44
N MET A 118 7.60 9.57 4.72
CA MET A 118 7.62 9.64 3.25
C MET A 118 9.02 10.00 2.72
N TRP A 119 9.70 10.95 3.36
CA TRP A 119 11.05 11.33 2.97
C TRP A 119 12.06 10.19 3.17
N LEU A 120 12.02 9.51 4.32
CA LEU A 120 12.88 8.35 4.57
C LEU A 120 12.60 7.22 3.58
N LEU A 121 11.33 6.91 3.31
CA LEU A 121 10.92 5.86 2.38
C LEU A 121 11.38 6.15 0.94
N SER A 122 11.25 7.40 0.49
CA SER A 122 11.58 7.81 -0.88
C SER A 122 13.09 7.96 -1.13
N SER A 123 13.86 8.43 -0.14
CA SER A 123 15.28 8.78 -0.32
C SER A 123 16.26 7.91 0.47
N GLY A 124 15.82 7.25 1.54
CA GLY A 124 16.70 6.51 2.44
C GLY A 124 17.49 5.41 1.74
N GLN A 125 18.76 5.26 2.09
CA GLN A 125 19.60 4.20 1.54
C GLN A 125 19.18 2.84 2.11
N VAL A 126 18.96 1.85 1.25
CA VAL A 126 18.72 0.47 1.69
C VAL A 126 20.04 -0.09 2.21
N VAL A 127 20.09 -0.42 3.50
CA VAL A 127 21.30 -0.93 4.18
C VAL A 127 21.21 -2.42 4.51
N SER A 128 20.01 -2.95 4.70
CA SER A 128 19.77 -4.38 4.87
C SER A 128 18.39 -4.77 4.35
N LYS A 129 18.19 -6.08 4.17
CA LYS A 129 16.93 -6.66 3.71
C LYS A 129 16.64 -7.98 4.41
N THR A 130 15.36 -8.26 4.60
CA THR A 130 14.85 -9.50 5.18
C THR A 130 13.63 -9.95 4.38
N ARG A 131 13.53 -11.26 4.10
CA ARG A 131 12.31 -11.82 3.48
C ARG A 131 11.19 -11.85 4.50
N VAL A 132 9.97 -11.56 4.06
CA VAL A 132 8.78 -11.78 4.89
C VAL A 132 8.32 -13.23 4.67
N PRO A 133 8.20 -14.06 5.72
CA PRO A 133 7.71 -15.43 5.60
C PRO A 133 6.36 -15.49 4.87
N ALA A 134 6.15 -16.54 4.08
CA ALA A 134 4.96 -16.78 3.25
C ALA A 134 4.60 -15.66 2.22
N HIS A 135 5.39 -14.58 2.15
CA HIS A 135 5.16 -13.42 1.29
C HIS A 135 6.34 -13.20 0.33
N GLY A 136 6.56 -14.14 -0.58
CA GLY A 136 7.77 -14.19 -1.42
C GLY A 136 7.98 -13.01 -2.38
N GLN A 137 6.96 -12.18 -2.59
CA GLN A 137 7.00 -10.98 -3.42
C GLN A 137 7.07 -9.67 -2.62
N ILE A 138 7.22 -9.77 -1.30
CA ILE A 138 7.36 -8.63 -0.38
C ILE A 138 8.74 -8.71 0.28
N LEU A 139 9.39 -7.57 0.42
CA LEU A 139 10.72 -7.46 1.01
C LEU A 139 10.75 -6.38 2.08
N ARG A 140 11.10 -6.76 3.31
CA ARG A 140 11.35 -5.81 4.39
C ARG A 140 12.76 -5.27 4.24
N VAL A 141 12.92 -3.96 4.30
CA VAL A 141 14.21 -3.29 4.18
C VAL A 141 14.43 -2.34 5.33
N ARG A 142 15.68 -2.21 5.76
CA ARG A 142 16.13 -1.15 6.67
C ARG A 142 16.68 0.01 5.85
N LEU A 143 16.28 1.22 6.23
CA LEU A 143 16.61 2.45 5.55
C LEU A 143 17.47 3.34 6.46
N ARG A 144 18.54 3.88 5.90
CA ARG A 144 19.36 4.91 6.54
C ARG A 144 19.06 6.26 5.91
N ALA A 145 18.84 7.29 6.73
CA ALA A 145 18.63 8.63 6.20
C ALA A 145 19.94 9.17 5.62
N GLU A 146 19.85 10.03 4.61
CA GLU A 146 21.03 10.70 4.10
C GLU A 146 21.64 11.62 5.16
N GLY A 147 22.92 11.40 5.51
CA GLY A 147 23.65 12.21 6.48
C GLY A 147 23.80 11.59 7.86
N ASP A 148 23.18 10.44 8.12
CA ASP A 148 23.50 9.64 9.31
C ASP A 148 24.93 9.09 9.20
N ALA A 149 25.69 9.14 10.29
CA ALA A 149 27.08 8.66 10.32
C ALA A 149 27.15 7.15 10.00
N GLU A 150 28.21 6.74 9.28
CA GLU A 150 28.42 5.34 8.90
C GLU A 150 28.63 4.40 10.11
N GLY A 151 28.96 4.95 11.29
CA GLY A 151 29.37 4.20 12.48
C GLY A 151 28.26 3.69 13.40
N ASP A 152 27.00 4.13 13.25
CA ASP A 152 25.90 3.67 14.14
C ASP A 152 25.22 2.38 13.67
N VAL A 153 25.68 1.80 12.57
CA VAL A 153 25.24 0.47 12.16
C VAL A 153 26.13 -0.56 12.87
N LEU A 154 25.91 -0.73 14.17
CA LEU A 154 26.17 -2.04 14.77
C LEU A 154 25.50 -3.06 13.85
N ALA A 155 26.19 -4.17 13.57
CA ALA A 155 25.68 -5.29 12.81
C ALA A 155 24.48 -5.89 13.56
N ALA A 156 23.35 -5.17 13.49
CA ALA A 156 22.04 -5.59 13.91
C ALA A 156 21.81 -6.91 13.19
N SER A 157 21.51 -7.96 13.97
CA SER A 157 21.27 -9.28 13.39
C SER A 157 20.24 -9.14 12.26
N PRO A 158 20.29 -10.00 11.23
CA PRO A 158 19.28 -9.99 10.15
C PRO A 158 17.83 -10.05 10.64
N GLU A 159 17.63 -10.39 11.92
CA GLU A 159 16.39 -10.61 12.62
C GLU A 159 15.99 -9.46 13.58
N GLY A 160 16.92 -8.63 14.06
CA GLY A 160 16.64 -7.61 15.09
C GLY A 160 17.00 -6.19 14.66
N ASP A 161 16.16 -5.17 14.82
CA ASP A 161 14.74 -5.17 15.09
C ASP A 161 14.25 -3.81 14.54
N CYS A 162 13.18 -3.79 13.76
CA CYS A 162 12.68 -2.55 13.12
C CYS A 162 12.02 -1.58 14.12
N GLN A 163 12.37 -1.70 15.41
CA GLN A 163 11.81 -0.95 16.54
C GLN A 163 12.18 0.52 16.51
N ASP A 164 13.31 0.87 15.90
CA ASP A 164 13.74 2.25 15.74
C ASP A 164 12.96 3.02 14.66
N GLY A 165 11.97 2.36 14.03
CA GLY A 165 11.11 2.99 13.04
C GLY A 165 11.92 3.43 11.83
N ARG A 166 12.75 2.55 11.26
CA ARG A 166 13.54 2.87 10.05
C ARG A 166 13.38 1.83 8.96
N CYS A 167 12.30 1.08 9.00
CA CYS A 167 12.04 0.00 8.05
C CYS A 167 10.90 0.34 7.10
N GLY A 168 10.92 -0.31 5.94
CA GLY A 168 9.84 -0.28 4.98
C GLY A 168 9.60 -1.64 4.34
N LEU A 169 8.40 -1.84 3.82
CA LEU A 169 7.98 -3.00 3.03
C LEU A 169 7.90 -2.61 1.56
N ILE A 170 8.76 -3.20 0.74
CA ILE A 170 8.67 -3.08 -0.72
C ILE A 170 7.70 -4.14 -1.22
N LYS A 171 6.62 -3.72 -1.90
CA LYS A 171 5.64 -4.64 -2.51
C LYS A 171 5.84 -4.77 -4.04
N ARG A 172 4.86 -5.36 -4.71
CA ARG A 172 4.89 -5.63 -6.15
C ARG A 172 4.62 -4.33 -6.93
N PRO A 173 5.06 -4.22 -8.19
CA PRO A 173 4.77 -3.04 -9.00
C PRO A 173 3.26 -2.84 -9.21
N GLY A 174 2.49 -3.93 -9.26
CA GLY A 174 1.02 -3.89 -9.37
C GLY A 174 0.32 -3.24 -8.18
N ASP A 175 0.99 -3.17 -7.02
CA ASP A 175 0.41 -2.63 -5.78
C ASP A 175 0.61 -1.11 -5.64
N LEU A 176 1.03 -0.42 -6.72
CA LEU A 176 1.37 1.02 -6.69
C LEU A 176 0.23 1.90 -6.13
N TYR A 177 -1.02 1.42 -6.23
CA TYR A 177 -2.20 2.08 -5.69
C TYR A 177 -2.27 2.14 -4.16
N GLU A 178 -1.41 1.41 -3.44
CA GLU A 178 -1.17 1.62 -2.00
C GLU A 178 -0.79 3.07 -1.67
N VAL A 179 -0.04 3.72 -2.57
CA VAL A 179 0.35 5.12 -2.43
C VAL A 179 -0.87 6.03 -2.54
N LEU A 180 -1.75 5.75 -3.52
CA LEU A 180 -3.02 6.47 -3.66
C LEU A 180 -3.89 6.31 -2.41
N ALA A 181 -3.98 5.08 -1.90
CA ALA A 181 -4.77 4.75 -0.72
C ALA A 181 -4.27 5.52 0.52
N PHE A 182 -2.96 5.62 0.72
CA PHE A 182 -2.38 6.45 1.77
C PHE A 182 -2.79 7.92 1.64
N HIS A 183 -2.65 8.51 0.45
CA HIS A 183 -3.04 9.91 0.24
C HIS A 183 -4.55 10.13 0.37
N LEU A 184 -5.38 9.16 -0.01
CA LEU A 184 -6.83 9.19 0.17
C LEU A 184 -7.23 9.19 1.64
N ASP A 185 -6.64 8.31 2.44
CA ASP A 185 -6.86 8.24 3.88
C ASP A 185 -6.63 9.60 4.55
N ARG A 186 -5.51 10.27 4.21
CA ARG A 186 -5.17 11.58 4.74
C ARG A 186 -6.12 12.68 4.26
N VAL A 187 -6.46 12.71 2.96
CA VAL A 187 -7.43 13.68 2.41
C VAL A 187 -8.81 13.56 3.05
N LEU A 188 -9.24 12.34 3.39
CA LEU A 188 -10.51 12.08 4.06
C LEU A 188 -10.44 12.32 5.58
N GLY A 189 -9.26 12.57 6.14
CA GLY A 189 -9.06 12.77 7.58
C GLY A 189 -9.14 11.49 8.41
N LEU A 190 -9.09 10.30 7.78
CA LEU A 190 -9.22 9.02 8.47
C LEU A 190 -8.00 8.75 9.36
N ASN A 191 -6.80 9.01 8.85
CA ASN A 191 -5.53 8.84 9.55
C ASN A 191 -5.35 7.41 10.11
N ARG A 192 -5.55 6.38 9.27
CA ARG A 192 -5.49 4.96 9.64
C ARG A 192 -4.52 4.15 8.80
N SER A 193 -4.27 4.52 7.55
CA SER A 193 -3.26 3.87 6.71
C SER A 193 -1.83 4.31 7.07
N LEU A 194 -0.87 3.45 6.74
CA LEU A 194 0.56 3.69 6.94
C LEU A 194 1.15 4.52 5.79
N PRO A 195 2.15 5.38 6.06
CA PRO A 195 2.84 6.14 5.01
C PRO A 195 3.37 5.24 3.90
N ALA A 196 3.04 5.59 2.66
CA ALA A 196 3.44 4.86 1.47
C ALA A 196 3.92 5.83 0.40
N VAL A 197 4.99 5.46 -0.31
CA VAL A 197 5.50 6.22 -1.46
C VAL A 197 5.88 5.29 -2.60
N ALA A 198 5.84 5.78 -3.82
CA ALA A 198 6.40 5.12 -4.97
C ALA A 198 7.92 5.34 -5.00
N ARG A 199 8.66 4.29 -5.35
CA ARG A 199 10.10 4.35 -5.48
C ARG A 199 10.60 3.40 -6.55
N ARG A 200 11.53 3.88 -7.39
CA ARG A 200 12.39 3.01 -8.20
C ARG A 200 13.63 2.67 -7.38
N PHE A 201 13.91 1.37 -7.27
CA PHE A 201 15.06 0.91 -6.50
C PHE A 201 16.23 0.60 -7.43
N ALA A 202 17.43 0.99 -7.00
CA ALA A 202 18.68 0.71 -7.69
C ALA A 202 19.75 0.12 -6.74
N SER A 203 19.36 -0.30 -5.54
CA SER A 203 20.29 -0.84 -4.54
C SER A 203 20.81 -2.20 -4.96
N ARG A 204 22.14 -2.37 -4.95
CA ARG A 204 22.81 -3.65 -5.23
C ARG A 204 22.47 -4.75 -4.22
N LEU A 205 21.93 -4.40 -3.05
CA LEU A 205 21.47 -5.38 -2.06
C LEU A 205 20.18 -6.07 -2.49
N LEU A 206 19.37 -5.43 -3.34
CA LEU A 206 18.07 -5.95 -3.74
C LEU A 206 18.21 -6.91 -4.92
N PRO A 207 17.36 -7.95 -5.02
CA PRO A 207 17.32 -8.82 -6.20
C PRO A 207 16.96 -8.03 -7.47
N TYR A 208 17.38 -8.53 -8.65
CA TYR A 208 17.08 -7.89 -9.94
C TYR A 208 15.59 -7.61 -10.14
N SER A 209 14.71 -8.51 -9.69
CA SER A 209 13.25 -8.30 -9.77
C SER A 209 12.79 -7.04 -9.05
N TYR A 210 13.54 -6.48 -8.11
CA TYR A 210 13.22 -5.22 -7.42
C TYR A 210 13.91 -4.00 -8.04
N THR A 211 14.88 -4.21 -8.92
CA THR A 211 15.70 -3.16 -9.54
C THR A 211 15.62 -3.18 -11.07
N ASP A 212 14.56 -3.77 -11.62
CA ASP A 212 14.23 -3.85 -13.06
C ASP A 212 13.78 -2.51 -13.65
N GLY A 213 13.85 -1.45 -12.85
CA GLY A 213 13.43 -0.11 -13.20
C GLY A 213 11.96 0.17 -12.90
N ALA A 214 11.10 -0.82 -12.65
CA ALA A 214 9.68 -0.56 -12.37
C ALA A 214 9.50 0.20 -11.04
N PRO A 215 8.64 1.24 -10.99
CA PRO A 215 8.29 1.87 -9.73
C PRO A 215 7.49 0.89 -8.86
N ARG A 216 7.79 0.84 -7.57
CA ARG A 216 7.14 -0.02 -6.58
C ARG A 216 6.69 0.82 -5.40
N PRO A 217 5.56 0.49 -4.76
CA PRO A 217 5.25 1.08 -3.47
C PRO A 217 6.24 0.56 -2.43
N ILE A 218 6.69 1.46 -1.56
CA ILE A 218 7.32 1.11 -0.29
C ILE A 218 6.48 1.73 0.83
N ILE A 219 6.04 0.88 1.75
CA ILE A 219 5.15 1.23 2.85
C ILE A 219 5.95 1.22 4.13
N TRP A 220 5.65 2.12 5.06
CA TRP A 220 6.23 2.13 6.39
C TRP A 220 6.08 0.76 7.07
N TRP A 221 7.17 0.22 7.60
CA TRP A 221 7.08 -0.94 8.51
C TRP A 221 6.86 -0.41 9.91
N ASP A 222 5.71 -0.75 10.47
CA ASP A 222 5.32 -0.32 11.78
C ASP A 222 5.53 -1.43 12.80
N PRO A 223 6.55 -1.30 13.68
CA PRO A 223 6.86 -2.36 14.63
C PRO A 223 5.77 -2.55 15.68
N ASP A 224 4.91 -1.54 15.90
CA ASP A 224 3.87 -1.54 16.92
C ASP A 224 2.60 -2.29 16.49
N LEU A 225 2.53 -2.76 15.24
CA LEU A 225 1.43 -3.61 14.79
C LEU A 225 1.39 -4.90 15.59
N GLN A 226 0.20 -5.22 16.08
CA GLN A 226 -0.06 -6.47 16.77
C GLN A 226 -0.46 -7.54 15.75
N HIS A 227 0.27 -8.64 15.71
CA HIS A 227 -0.09 -9.81 14.92
C HIS A 227 -0.46 -10.96 15.84
N LEU A 228 -1.47 -11.74 15.48
CA LEU A 228 -1.72 -13.04 16.07
C LEU A 228 -0.59 -13.99 15.70
N GLU A 229 -0.28 -14.91 16.60
CA GLU A 229 0.57 -16.07 16.30
C GLU A 229 -0.26 -17.10 15.53
N ASP A 230 -0.65 -16.79 14.29
CA ASP A 230 -1.39 -17.70 13.43
C ASP A 230 -0.52 -18.31 12.32
N ALA A 231 -0.79 -19.57 11.99
CA ALA A 231 -0.09 -20.29 10.93
C ALA A 231 -0.54 -19.89 9.53
N ASN A 232 -1.71 -19.23 9.43
CA ASN A 232 -2.34 -18.88 8.17
C ASN A 232 -1.85 -17.54 7.62
N ASN A 233 -1.14 -16.74 8.44
CA ASN A 233 -0.55 -15.47 8.04
C ASN A 233 -1.61 -14.51 7.46
N ASP A 234 -2.80 -14.53 8.04
CA ASP A 234 -3.95 -13.69 7.66
C ASP A 234 -3.75 -12.21 8.10
N GLN A 235 -2.64 -11.95 8.81
CA GLN A 235 -2.21 -10.63 9.30
C GLN A 235 -3.30 -9.95 10.12
N ASN A 236 -3.85 -10.66 11.10
CA ASN A 236 -4.87 -10.17 12.02
C ASN A 236 -4.29 -9.89 13.41
N SER A 237 -4.86 -8.93 14.14
CA SER A 237 -4.64 -8.73 15.58
C SER A 237 -5.66 -9.48 16.43
N CYS A 238 -6.78 -9.87 15.83
CA CYS A 238 -7.87 -10.62 16.43
C CYS A 238 -8.61 -11.41 15.33
N ALA A 239 -9.01 -12.66 15.61
CA ALA A 239 -9.65 -13.52 14.63
C ALA A 239 -11.14 -13.26 14.60
N LEU A 240 -11.68 -12.87 13.44
CA LEU A 240 -13.07 -12.44 13.32
C LEU A 240 -13.76 -13.07 12.10
N GLY A 241 -14.86 -13.77 12.33
CA GLY A 241 -15.74 -14.28 11.28
C GLY A 241 -16.75 -13.24 10.80
N TRP A 242 -17.35 -13.44 9.62
CA TRP A 242 -18.36 -12.55 9.06
C TRP A 242 -19.58 -12.40 9.98
N LEU A 243 -20.10 -13.51 10.53
CA LEU A 243 -21.26 -13.47 11.43
C LEU A 243 -20.95 -12.68 12.71
N GLN A 244 -19.80 -12.94 13.33
CA GLN A 244 -19.35 -12.22 14.53
C GLN A 244 -19.17 -10.72 14.26
N TYR A 245 -18.56 -10.37 13.13
CA TYR A 245 -18.44 -8.98 12.69
C TYR A 245 -19.82 -8.31 12.57
N GLN A 246 -20.78 -8.96 11.93
CA GLN A 246 -22.13 -8.41 11.76
C GLN A 246 -22.89 -8.28 13.09
N GLU A 247 -22.69 -9.21 14.03
CA GLU A 247 -23.24 -9.12 15.39
C GLU A 247 -22.65 -7.94 16.16
N MET A 248 -21.33 -7.71 16.04
CA MET A 248 -20.65 -6.59 16.70
C MET A 248 -21.08 -5.21 16.20
N LEU A 249 -21.56 -5.11 14.97
CA LEU A 249 -22.09 -3.86 14.42
C LEU A 249 -23.52 -3.54 14.91
N GLN A 250 -24.23 -4.48 15.54
CA GLN A 250 -25.59 -4.24 16.00
C GLN A 250 -25.62 -3.31 17.23
N PRO A 251 -26.37 -2.19 17.19
CA PRO A 251 -26.42 -1.23 18.31
C PRO A 251 -26.98 -1.82 19.63
N HIS A 252 -27.75 -2.91 19.56
CA HIS A 252 -28.43 -3.56 20.70
C HIS A 252 -28.06 -5.04 20.85
N GLY A 253 -26.90 -5.46 20.34
CA GLY A 253 -26.43 -6.84 20.49
C GLY A 253 -26.33 -7.27 21.98
N PRO A 254 -26.54 -8.55 22.30
CA PRO A 254 -26.50 -9.02 23.68
C PRO A 254 -25.15 -8.70 24.35
N MET A 255 -25.19 -7.81 25.35
CA MET A 255 -24.07 -7.30 26.15
C MET A 255 -23.23 -8.41 26.83
N LEU A 256 -23.76 -9.64 26.90
CA LEU A 256 -23.20 -10.77 27.62
C LEU A 256 -22.09 -11.55 26.87
N ALA A 257 -21.93 -11.36 25.56
CA ALA A 257 -20.84 -11.98 24.79
C ALA A 257 -19.63 -11.04 24.53
N ALA A 258 -19.76 -9.75 24.88
CA ALA A 258 -18.93 -8.69 24.33
C ALA A 258 -17.60 -8.43 25.06
N ARG A 259 -17.40 -8.90 26.30
CA ARG A 259 -16.13 -8.62 27.02
C ARG A 259 -14.97 -9.51 26.59
N ASP A 260 -15.25 -10.72 26.11
CA ASP A 260 -14.23 -11.71 25.71
C ASP A 260 -14.27 -12.03 24.20
N ALA A 261 -15.13 -11.35 23.42
CA ALA A 261 -15.18 -11.51 21.97
C ALA A 261 -13.90 -10.94 21.31
N PRO A 262 -13.35 -11.62 20.28
CA PRO A 262 -12.26 -11.07 19.48
C PRO A 262 -12.61 -9.68 18.95
N CYS A 263 -11.64 -8.75 18.99
CA CYS A 263 -11.79 -7.38 18.49
C CYS A 263 -12.77 -6.45 19.25
N SER A 264 -13.25 -6.84 20.44
CA SER A 264 -14.22 -6.05 21.23
C SER A 264 -13.71 -4.65 21.64
N SER A 265 -12.39 -4.44 21.68
CA SER A 265 -11.78 -3.13 21.94
C SER A 265 -11.99 -2.11 20.82
N ILE A 266 -12.40 -2.55 19.62
CA ILE A 266 -12.54 -1.71 18.43
C ILE A 266 -13.97 -1.17 18.37
N PRO A 267 -14.17 0.16 18.50
CA PRO A 267 -15.50 0.74 18.51
C PRO A 267 -16.14 0.74 17.11
N PRO A 268 -17.48 0.77 17.01
CA PRO A 268 -18.20 0.81 15.72
C PRO A 268 -17.69 1.88 14.75
N SER A 269 -17.31 3.05 15.26
CA SER A 269 -16.79 4.16 14.43
C SER A 269 -15.54 3.79 13.63
N GLU A 270 -14.68 2.89 14.12
CA GLU A 270 -13.49 2.43 13.37
C GLU A 270 -13.88 1.52 12.21
N TRP A 271 -14.88 0.67 12.39
CA TRP A 271 -15.45 -0.15 11.31
C TRP A 271 -16.12 0.71 10.24
N SER A 272 -16.81 1.79 10.64
CA SER A 272 -17.34 2.78 9.71
C SER A 272 -16.26 3.48 8.88
N ARG A 273 -15.11 3.83 9.49
CA ARG A 273 -13.95 4.41 8.77
C ARG A 273 -13.40 3.41 7.76
N LEU A 274 -13.24 2.15 8.18
CA LEU A 274 -12.75 1.06 7.34
C LEU A 274 -13.66 0.82 6.14
N ALA A 275 -14.97 0.65 6.37
CA ALA A 275 -15.95 0.38 5.34
C ALA A 275 -16.05 1.52 4.30
N LEU A 276 -16.01 2.79 4.74
CA LEU A 276 -15.96 3.93 3.83
C LEU A 276 -14.73 3.87 2.93
N PHE A 277 -13.57 3.63 3.52
CA PHE A 277 -12.29 3.59 2.81
C PHE A 277 -12.24 2.44 1.81
N ASP A 278 -12.62 1.24 2.25
CA ASP A 278 -12.62 0.03 1.44
C ASP A 278 -13.65 0.08 0.33
N PHE A 279 -14.81 0.73 0.54
CA PHE A 279 -15.78 0.94 -0.52
C PHE A 279 -15.25 1.89 -1.61
N LEU A 280 -14.59 3.00 -1.26
CA LEU A 280 -14.05 3.91 -2.28
C LEU A 280 -12.95 3.25 -3.13
N LEU A 281 -12.08 2.47 -2.48
CA LEU A 281 -10.97 1.79 -3.14
C LEU A 281 -11.36 0.42 -3.74
N GLN A 282 -12.49 -0.15 -3.33
CA GLN A 282 -12.87 -1.54 -3.56
C GLN A 282 -11.76 -2.50 -3.09
N VAL A 283 -11.37 -2.37 -1.81
CA VAL A 283 -10.50 -3.34 -1.14
C VAL A 283 -11.37 -4.53 -0.74
N LEU A 284 -11.27 -5.61 -1.51
CA LEU A 284 -12.14 -6.78 -1.37
C LEU A 284 -11.55 -7.80 -0.38
N ASP A 285 -10.23 -7.94 -0.34
CA ASP A 285 -9.51 -8.92 0.48
C ASP A 285 -9.32 -8.44 1.94
N ARG A 286 -10.42 -8.05 2.58
CA ARG A 286 -10.46 -7.66 4.00
C ARG A 286 -11.78 -8.03 4.65
N LEU A 287 -12.85 -7.34 4.27
CA LEU A 287 -14.22 -7.56 4.78
C LEU A 287 -15.00 -8.60 3.97
N ASP A 288 -14.66 -8.80 2.69
CA ASP A 288 -15.33 -9.74 1.79
C ASP A 288 -14.33 -10.46 0.88
N ARG A 289 -13.34 -11.13 1.51
CA ARG A 289 -12.30 -11.92 0.83
C ARG A 289 -12.82 -12.93 -0.19
N TYR A 290 -14.07 -13.36 -0.02
CA TYR A 290 -14.72 -14.39 -0.81
C TYR A 290 -15.55 -13.82 -1.98
N CYS A 291 -15.59 -12.50 -2.14
CA CYS A 291 -16.39 -11.81 -3.15
C CYS A 291 -17.89 -12.17 -3.07
N CYS A 292 -18.45 -12.32 -1.87
CA CYS A 292 -19.85 -12.70 -1.71
C CYS A 292 -20.82 -11.54 -1.97
N GLY A 293 -20.34 -10.29 -2.04
CA GLY A 293 -21.17 -9.10 -2.20
C GLY A 293 -21.46 -8.65 -3.63
N PHE A 294 -20.94 -9.36 -4.63
CA PHE A 294 -21.16 -9.08 -6.05
C PHE A 294 -20.95 -10.36 -6.88
N GLN A 295 -21.21 -10.30 -8.19
CA GLN A 295 -20.87 -11.39 -9.10
C GLN A 295 -19.42 -11.23 -9.57
N PRO A 296 -18.45 -12.03 -9.09
CA PRO A 296 -17.06 -11.89 -9.47
C PRO A 296 -16.80 -12.33 -10.90
N ASP A 297 -15.83 -11.69 -11.55
CA ASP A 297 -15.27 -12.18 -12.81
C ASP A 297 -14.39 -13.41 -12.55
N PRO A 298 -14.21 -14.31 -13.54
CA PRO A 298 -13.39 -15.51 -13.36
C PRO A 298 -11.92 -15.23 -12.96
N SER A 299 -11.42 -14.03 -13.26
CA SER A 299 -10.07 -13.58 -12.91
C SER A 299 -9.96 -12.96 -11.51
N GLU A 300 -11.05 -12.87 -10.76
CA GLU A 300 -10.96 -12.40 -9.38
C GLU A 300 -10.27 -13.48 -8.50
N PRO A 301 -9.33 -13.10 -7.62
CA PRO A 301 -8.58 -14.07 -6.80
C PRO A 301 -9.48 -15.00 -5.97
N CYS A 302 -10.60 -14.49 -5.45
CA CYS A 302 -11.57 -15.29 -4.73
C CYS A 302 -12.17 -16.44 -5.57
N VAL A 303 -12.21 -16.32 -6.90
CA VAL A 303 -12.66 -17.36 -7.83
C VAL A 303 -11.50 -18.26 -8.23
N GLU A 304 -10.36 -17.69 -8.60
CA GLU A 304 -9.15 -18.45 -8.97
C GLU A 304 -8.67 -19.38 -7.83
N GLU A 305 -8.82 -18.92 -6.58
CA GLU A 305 -8.47 -19.66 -5.37
C GLU A 305 -9.62 -20.53 -4.83
N MET A 306 -10.75 -20.61 -5.55
CA MET A 306 -11.97 -21.36 -5.16
C MET A 306 -12.56 -20.95 -3.81
N LEU A 307 -12.26 -19.75 -3.33
CA LEU A 307 -12.78 -19.23 -2.07
C LEU A 307 -14.28 -18.91 -2.17
N HIS A 308 -14.74 -18.41 -3.31
CA HIS A 308 -16.13 -17.98 -3.54
C HIS A 308 -17.18 -19.07 -3.24
N GLU A 309 -16.81 -20.36 -3.35
CA GLU A 309 -17.71 -21.47 -3.01
C GLU A 309 -18.23 -21.41 -1.57
N LYS A 310 -17.45 -20.83 -0.66
CA LYS A 310 -17.79 -20.66 0.76
C LYS A 310 -18.89 -19.63 1.01
N CYS A 311 -19.24 -18.79 0.02
CA CYS A 311 -20.35 -17.83 0.15
C CYS A 311 -21.70 -18.50 0.46
N ARG A 312 -21.83 -19.82 0.23
CA ARG A 312 -23.01 -20.61 0.60
C ARG A 312 -23.22 -20.76 2.11
N ASN A 313 -22.16 -20.61 2.91
CA ASN A 313 -22.20 -20.75 4.36
C ASN A 313 -21.48 -19.58 5.05
N PRO A 314 -22.21 -18.57 5.53
CA PRO A 314 -21.63 -17.40 6.20
C PRO A 314 -20.74 -17.73 7.42
N ALA A 315 -20.91 -18.89 8.06
CA ALA A 315 -20.08 -19.32 9.18
C ALA A 315 -18.64 -19.69 8.78
N GLU A 316 -18.38 -19.93 7.49
CA GLU A 316 -17.04 -20.23 6.96
C GLU A 316 -16.26 -19.00 6.51
N LEU A 317 -16.91 -17.83 6.51
CA LEU A 317 -16.32 -16.59 6.03
C LEU A 317 -15.55 -15.91 7.16
N VAL A 318 -14.26 -15.67 6.93
CA VAL A 318 -13.38 -14.94 7.86
C VAL A 318 -12.95 -13.59 7.29
N LEU A 319 -12.72 -12.64 8.18
CA LEU A 319 -12.09 -11.37 7.86
C LEU A 319 -10.57 -11.53 7.98
N VAL A 320 -9.85 -10.78 7.16
CA VAL A 320 -8.38 -10.74 7.16
C VAL A 320 -7.90 -9.31 7.26
N HIS A 321 -6.62 -9.11 7.58
CA HIS A 321 -5.98 -7.80 7.63
C HIS A 321 -6.65 -6.83 8.62
N ILE A 322 -7.24 -7.37 9.69
CA ILE A 322 -7.81 -6.63 10.81
C ILE A 322 -6.71 -6.35 11.81
N LEU A 323 -6.07 -5.19 11.69
CA LEU A 323 -4.92 -4.83 12.50
C LEU A 323 -5.18 -3.67 13.44
N VAL A 324 -4.56 -3.73 14.61
CA VAL A 324 -4.42 -2.62 15.56
C VAL A 324 -2.96 -2.49 16.00
N ARG A 325 -2.66 -1.35 16.63
CA ARG A 325 -1.40 -1.12 17.32
C ARG A 325 -1.47 -1.67 18.74
N ARG A 326 -0.36 -2.21 19.27
CA ARG A 326 -0.27 -2.57 20.70
C ARG A 326 -0.47 -1.35 21.60
N SER A 327 0.07 -0.19 21.20
CA SER A 327 -0.11 1.07 21.94
C SER A 327 -1.52 1.68 21.83
N ALA A 328 -2.32 1.25 20.84
CA ALA A 328 -3.65 1.79 20.57
C ALA A 328 -4.60 0.68 20.06
N PRO A 329 -4.99 -0.29 20.92
CA PRO A 329 -5.72 -1.50 20.52
C PRO A 329 -7.19 -1.27 20.14
N SER A 330 -7.67 -0.03 20.26
CA SER A 330 -9.00 0.40 19.84
C SER A 330 -9.02 1.10 18.48
N ARG A 331 -7.87 1.24 17.81
CA ARG A 331 -7.76 1.94 16.52
C ARG A 331 -7.26 0.99 15.44
N LEU A 332 -8.04 0.88 14.38
CA LEU A 332 -7.67 0.06 13.23
C LEU A 332 -6.46 0.65 12.51
N VAL A 333 -5.66 -0.20 11.88
CA VAL A 333 -4.61 0.19 10.94
C VAL A 333 -4.90 -0.44 9.59
N PHE A 334 -4.96 0.40 8.55
CA PHE A 334 -5.33 -0.04 7.22
C PHE A 334 -4.08 -0.49 6.46
N ILE A 335 -3.98 -1.78 6.17
CA ILE A 335 -2.89 -2.39 5.38
C ILE A 335 -3.43 -3.12 4.15
N ASP A 336 -2.59 -3.36 3.16
CA ASP A 336 -2.98 -4.06 1.92
C ASP A 336 -4.12 -3.32 1.19
N ASN A 337 -3.91 -2.03 0.94
CA ASN A 337 -4.91 -1.08 0.46
C ASN A 337 -4.86 -0.82 -1.04
N ALA A 338 -4.13 -1.63 -1.82
CA ALA A 338 -3.98 -1.41 -3.27
C ALA A 338 -5.35 -1.29 -3.99
N GLY A 339 -6.37 -1.98 -3.47
CA GLY A 339 -7.75 -1.87 -3.95
C GLY A 339 -7.92 -2.34 -5.39
N ARG A 340 -9.04 -1.95 -6.01
CA ARG A 340 -9.42 -2.28 -7.39
C ARG A 340 -9.83 -1.03 -8.15
N PRO A 341 -8.88 -0.25 -8.68
CA PRO A 341 -9.20 1.02 -9.33
C PRO A 341 -9.98 0.89 -10.63
N GLN A 342 -9.91 -0.27 -11.30
CA GLN A 342 -10.67 -0.57 -12.51
C GLN A 342 -11.96 -1.38 -12.22
N HIS A 343 -12.31 -1.61 -10.96
CA HIS A 343 -13.54 -2.34 -10.61
C HIS A 343 -14.76 -1.63 -11.20
N PRO A 344 -15.62 -2.34 -11.96
CA PRO A 344 -16.76 -1.74 -12.64
C PRO A 344 -17.81 -1.23 -11.65
N GLU A 345 -18.49 -0.15 -12.04
CA GLU A 345 -19.44 0.56 -11.19
C GLU A 345 -20.69 -0.29 -10.88
N GLU A 346 -21.12 -1.09 -11.85
CA GLU A 346 -22.26 -2.00 -11.75
C GLU A 346 -22.00 -3.23 -10.86
N LYS A 347 -20.74 -3.48 -10.48
CA LYS A 347 -20.35 -4.59 -9.59
C LYS A 347 -19.76 -4.11 -8.26
N LEU A 348 -19.95 -2.85 -7.88
CA LEU A 348 -19.44 -2.35 -6.61
C LEU A 348 -19.92 -3.22 -5.45
N ASN A 349 -19.00 -3.55 -4.55
CA ASN A 349 -19.27 -4.43 -3.43
C ASN A 349 -19.96 -3.66 -2.28
N PHE A 350 -21.29 -3.64 -2.29
CA PHE A 350 -22.08 -3.03 -1.21
C PHE A 350 -22.10 -3.85 0.08
N ARG A 351 -21.68 -5.12 0.06
CA ARG A 351 -21.55 -5.93 1.28
C ARG A 351 -20.56 -5.31 2.27
N LEU A 352 -19.57 -4.56 1.77
CA LEU A 352 -18.64 -3.79 2.60
C LEU A 352 -19.33 -2.79 3.54
N LEU A 353 -20.52 -2.32 3.17
CA LEU A 353 -21.31 -1.35 3.95
C LEU A 353 -22.36 -2.02 4.85
N GLN A 354 -22.50 -3.34 4.79
CA GLN A 354 -23.55 -4.06 5.52
C GLN A 354 -23.36 -3.95 7.03
N GLY A 355 -24.40 -3.50 7.72
CA GLY A 355 -24.40 -3.28 9.17
C GLY A 355 -23.83 -1.93 9.62
N ILE A 356 -23.27 -1.13 8.70
CA ILE A 356 -22.76 0.21 9.01
C ILE A 356 -23.93 1.20 9.06
N ASP A 357 -24.09 1.90 10.19
CA ASP A 357 -25.20 2.82 10.45
C ASP A 357 -24.80 4.31 10.41
N SER A 358 -23.49 4.58 10.40
CA SER A 358 -22.95 5.93 10.58
C SER A 358 -21.57 6.08 9.93
N PHE A 359 -21.22 7.29 9.48
CA PHE A 359 -19.93 7.60 8.84
C PHE A 359 -19.25 8.86 9.42
N PRO A 360 -17.92 9.01 9.30
CA PRO A 360 -17.22 10.20 9.78
C PRO A 360 -17.70 11.47 9.07
N ALA A 361 -18.13 12.47 9.84
CA ALA A 361 -18.68 13.72 9.30
C ALA A 361 -17.66 14.46 8.44
N ALA A 362 -16.39 14.53 8.84
CA ALA A 362 -15.32 15.18 8.09
C ALA A 362 -15.07 14.52 6.72
N ALA A 363 -15.05 13.18 6.67
CA ALA A 363 -14.90 12.43 5.44
C ALA A 363 -16.11 12.67 4.51
N VAL A 364 -17.35 12.53 5.03
CA VAL A 364 -18.57 12.77 4.26
C VAL A 364 -18.65 14.21 3.74
N ALA A 365 -18.26 15.20 4.55
CA ALA A 365 -18.19 16.61 4.13
C ALA A 365 -17.17 16.81 3.00
N THR A 366 -16.01 16.16 3.07
CA THR A 366 -15.01 16.17 2.00
C THR A 366 -15.57 15.60 0.71
N LEU A 367 -16.25 14.45 0.76
CA LEU A 367 -16.90 13.84 -0.41
C LEU A 367 -17.99 14.76 -1.00
N ARG A 368 -18.85 15.35 -0.14
CA ARG A 368 -19.93 16.27 -0.57
C ARG A 368 -19.40 17.57 -1.19
N SER A 369 -18.20 18.00 -0.82
CA SER A 369 -17.62 19.25 -1.32
C SER A 369 -17.34 19.23 -2.82
N GLY A 370 -17.29 18.05 -3.46
CA GLY A 370 -16.91 17.91 -4.87
C GLY A 370 -15.44 18.22 -5.16
N ARG A 371 -14.60 18.41 -4.12
CA ARG A 371 -13.19 18.79 -4.26
C ARG A 371 -12.22 17.59 -4.17
N LEU A 372 -12.71 16.37 -3.95
CA LEU A 372 -11.89 15.20 -3.67
C LEU A 372 -10.76 15.00 -4.69
N GLN A 373 -11.06 14.99 -6.00
CA GLN A 373 -10.02 14.92 -7.04
C GLN A 373 -8.96 16.02 -6.93
N SER A 374 -9.36 17.28 -6.69
CA SER A 374 -8.40 18.39 -6.58
C SER A 374 -7.49 18.27 -5.35
N LEU A 375 -8.05 17.81 -4.24
CA LEU A 375 -7.32 17.56 -2.99
C LEU A 375 -6.33 16.40 -3.19
N LEU A 376 -6.77 15.30 -3.82
CA LEU A 376 -5.91 14.16 -4.13
C LEU A 376 -4.79 14.55 -5.08
N LEU A 377 -5.05 15.30 -6.14
CA LEU A 377 -3.99 15.79 -7.04
C LEU A 377 -2.96 16.64 -6.29
N ARG A 378 -3.40 17.50 -5.37
CA ARG A 378 -2.49 18.30 -4.53
C ARG A 378 -1.66 17.42 -3.60
N SER A 379 -2.27 16.38 -3.03
CA SER A 379 -1.63 15.40 -2.14
C SER A 379 -0.58 14.56 -2.88
N LEU A 380 -0.98 13.93 -3.99
CA LEU A 380 -0.17 12.99 -4.78
C LEU A 380 1.02 13.66 -5.47
N ARG A 381 0.96 14.97 -5.72
CA ARG A 381 2.08 15.73 -6.31
C ARG A 381 3.34 15.70 -5.42
N LEU A 382 3.20 15.46 -4.12
CA LEU A 382 4.35 15.31 -3.22
C LEU A 382 5.13 14.02 -3.48
N ASP A 383 4.46 12.96 -3.95
CA ASP A 383 5.14 11.77 -4.44
C ASP A 383 5.53 11.95 -5.90
N ARG A 384 6.73 12.48 -6.12
CA ARG A 384 7.25 12.73 -7.48
C ARG A 384 7.34 11.47 -8.32
N GLN A 385 7.74 10.34 -7.71
CA GLN A 385 7.93 9.10 -8.46
C GLN A 385 6.60 8.55 -8.96
N LEU A 386 5.56 8.57 -8.13
CA LEU A 386 4.20 8.21 -8.53
C LEU A 386 3.73 9.19 -9.61
N TRP A 387 3.77 10.50 -9.31
CA TRP A 387 3.28 11.55 -10.19
C TRP A 387 3.84 11.44 -11.60
N GLU A 388 5.17 11.36 -11.74
CA GLU A 388 5.83 11.26 -13.04
C GLU A 388 5.51 9.93 -13.73
N SER A 389 5.52 8.81 -12.99
CA SER A 389 5.21 7.49 -13.57
C SER A 389 3.78 7.37 -14.11
N GLN A 390 2.85 8.16 -13.57
CA GLN A 390 1.45 8.18 -13.96
C GLN A 390 1.14 9.29 -14.98
N GLY A 391 2.14 9.97 -15.55
CA GLY A 391 1.90 11.07 -16.51
C GLY A 391 1.32 12.33 -15.87
N GLY A 392 1.61 12.55 -14.60
CA GLY A 392 1.15 13.68 -13.80
C GLY A 392 -0.37 13.74 -13.63
N ALA A 393 -0.89 14.97 -13.52
CA ALA A 393 -2.32 15.20 -13.32
C ALA A 393 -3.19 14.59 -14.43
N ALA A 394 -2.69 14.58 -15.67
CA ALA A 394 -3.44 14.09 -16.82
C ALA A 394 -3.67 12.58 -16.74
N GLY A 395 -2.63 11.78 -16.47
CA GLY A 395 -2.79 10.32 -16.40
C GLY A 395 -3.46 9.84 -15.11
N LEU A 396 -3.37 10.58 -14.00
CA LEU A 396 -4.14 10.28 -12.78
C LEU A 396 -5.64 10.61 -12.90
N ARG A 397 -6.06 11.43 -13.88
CA ARG A 397 -7.43 11.96 -13.94
C ARG A 397 -8.49 10.87 -14.06
N ALA A 398 -8.25 9.83 -14.86
CA ALA A 398 -9.22 8.75 -15.06
C ALA A 398 -9.48 7.99 -13.76
N LEU A 399 -8.41 7.59 -13.09
CA LEU A 399 -8.43 6.95 -11.77
C LEU A 399 -9.20 7.78 -10.74
N LEU A 400 -8.86 9.07 -10.62
CA LEU A 400 -9.51 9.95 -9.65
C LEU A 400 -10.99 10.17 -9.95
N ARG A 401 -11.39 10.20 -11.22
CA ARG A 401 -12.82 10.23 -11.60
C ARG A 401 -13.56 8.97 -11.16
N THR A 402 -12.93 7.80 -11.22
CA THR A 402 -13.54 6.57 -10.69
C THR A 402 -13.79 6.68 -9.19
N ILE A 403 -12.84 7.20 -8.43
CA ILE A 403 -13.01 7.41 -6.99
C ILE A 403 -14.11 8.43 -6.70
N ASP A 404 -14.16 9.55 -7.44
CA ASP A 404 -15.24 10.54 -7.31
C ASP A 404 -16.62 9.92 -7.61
N ARG A 405 -16.72 9.07 -8.65
CA ARG A 405 -17.98 8.35 -8.97
C ARG A 405 -18.42 7.45 -7.82
N ARG A 406 -17.51 6.64 -7.28
CA ARG A 406 -17.78 5.81 -6.10
C ARG A 406 -18.17 6.64 -4.88
N ALA A 407 -17.56 7.81 -4.69
CA ALA A 407 -17.97 8.73 -3.64
C ALA A 407 -19.41 9.22 -3.79
N GLN A 408 -19.84 9.56 -5.02
CA GLN A 408 -21.23 9.94 -5.28
C GLN A 408 -22.21 8.81 -4.99
N ILE A 409 -21.84 7.57 -5.37
CA ILE A 409 -22.64 6.37 -5.09
C ILE A 409 -22.75 6.13 -3.58
N LEU A 410 -21.66 6.26 -2.84
CA LEU A 410 -21.67 6.16 -1.38
C LEU A 410 -22.57 7.24 -0.75
N LEU A 411 -22.47 8.48 -1.21
CA LEU A 411 -23.32 9.58 -0.73
C LEU A 411 -24.80 9.36 -1.05
N GLN A 412 -25.11 8.74 -2.18
CA GLN A 412 -26.47 8.32 -2.52
C GLN A 412 -26.94 7.20 -1.58
N HIS A 413 -26.10 6.19 -1.33
CA HIS A 413 -26.40 5.10 -0.39
C HIS A 413 -26.69 5.64 1.03
N ILE A 414 -25.83 6.52 1.56
CA ILE A 414 -26.04 7.19 2.86
C ILE A 414 -27.42 7.86 2.92
N ARG A 415 -27.82 8.56 1.86
CA ARG A 415 -29.10 9.27 1.79
C ARG A 415 -30.29 8.31 1.69
N GLN A 416 -30.21 7.30 0.83
CA GLN A 416 -31.29 6.35 0.58
C GLN A 416 -31.59 5.48 1.81
N HIS A 417 -30.57 5.17 2.59
CA HIS A 417 -30.69 4.33 3.79
C HIS A 417 -30.76 5.14 5.09
N ASN A 418 -30.86 6.48 5.03
CA ASN A 418 -30.91 7.37 6.19
C ASN A 418 -29.76 7.14 7.20
N LEU A 419 -28.56 6.85 6.69
CA LEU A 419 -27.39 6.62 7.53
C LEU A 419 -26.90 7.93 8.13
N THR A 420 -26.43 7.87 9.37
CA THR A 420 -26.04 9.05 10.14
C THR A 420 -24.58 9.43 9.92
N VAL A 421 -24.16 10.55 10.50
CA VAL A 421 -22.75 10.94 10.56
C VAL A 421 -22.34 11.23 12.00
N PHE A 422 -21.07 11.01 12.33
CA PHE A 422 -20.51 11.30 13.66
C PHE A 422 -19.31 12.24 13.55
N GLU A 423 -19.12 13.09 14.56
CA GLU A 423 -17.94 13.93 14.68
C GLU A 423 -16.74 13.10 15.13
N ASP A 424 -15.58 13.36 14.53
CA ASP A 424 -14.34 12.74 15.00
C ASP A 424 -13.97 13.32 16.39
N SER A 425 -13.68 12.43 17.34
CA SER A 425 -13.03 12.86 18.58
C SER A 425 -11.59 13.26 18.24
N PRO A 426 -11.11 14.44 18.69
CA PRO A 426 -9.80 14.99 18.32
C PRO A 426 -8.62 14.10 18.71
#